data_AF-V8P7C2-F1
#
_entry.id   AF-V8P7C2-F1
#
_cell.length_a   1.000
_cell.length_b   1.000
_cell.length_c   1.000
_cell.angle_alpha   90.00
_cell.angle_beta   90.00
_cell.angle_gamma   90.00
#
_symmetry.space_group_name_H-M   'P 1'
#
loop_
_entity.id
_entity.type
_entity.pdbx_description
1 polymer ?
#
loop_
_entity_poly.entity_id
_entity_poly.type
_entity_poly.pdbx_seq_one_letter_code
_entity_poly.pdbx_strand_id
1 'polypeptide(L)'
;MSASLLRKGLELLESAGEEYQKHQAADHFKKNMQYMMGTHFVADSTITEKILTQNRGRKAKDCPVEKVKKQQPEGTVFTEDDFQRFEREYFGRAGTI
;
A
#
# COMPACT_ATOMS: atom_id res chain seq x y z
N MET A 1 -21.05 -57.04 22.13
CA MET A 1 -21.95 -56.11 21.42
C MET A 1 -22.73 -56.90 20.37
N SER A 2 -24.05 -56.71 20.24
CA SER A 2 -24.86 -57.51 19.31
C SER A 2 -24.71 -57.02 17.87
N ALA A 3 -24.80 -57.93 16.89
CA ALA A 3 -24.73 -57.61 15.46
C ALA A 3 -25.81 -56.61 14.98
N SER A 4 -26.91 -56.46 15.73
CA SER A 4 -27.95 -55.46 15.45
C SER A 4 -27.48 -54.02 15.72
N LEU A 5 -26.67 -53.81 16.75
CA LEU A 5 -26.13 -52.50 17.11
C LEU A 5 -25.14 -51.98 16.06
N LEU A 6 -24.30 -52.86 15.52
CA LEU A 6 -23.35 -52.52 14.46
C LEU A 6 -24.06 -52.14 13.15
N ARG A 7 -25.11 -52.88 12.76
CA ARG A 7 -25.92 -52.54 11.57
C ARG A 7 -26.60 -51.17 11.71
N LYS A 8 -27.21 -50.90 12.87
CA LYS A 8 -27.85 -49.61 13.14
C LYS A 8 -26.86 -48.44 13.11
N GLY A 9 -25.63 -48.65 13.59
CA GLY A 9 -24.56 -47.65 13.50
C GLY A 9 -24.16 -47.34 12.06
N LEU A 10 -24.13 -48.35 11.19
CA LEU A 10 -23.81 -48.17 9.76
C LEU A 10 -24.92 -47.40 9.03
N GLU A 11 -26.19 -47.75 9.28
CA GLU A 11 -27.36 -47.06 8.71
C GLU A 11 -27.39 -45.57 9.07
N LEU A 12 -27.03 -45.23 10.32
CA LEU A 12 -26.95 -43.84 10.77
C LEU A 12 -25.83 -43.06 10.06
N LEU A 13 -24.69 -43.71 9.79
CA LEU A 13 -23.58 -43.08 9.05
C LEU A 13 -23.94 -42.84 7.59
N GLU A 14 -24.61 -43.80 6.95
CA GLU A 14 -25.10 -43.66 5.58
C GLU A 14 -26.15 -42.54 5.49
N SER A 15 -27.13 -42.53 6.40
CA SER A 15 -28.15 -41.47 6.48
C SER A 15 -27.52 -40.08 6.69
N ALA A 16 -26.53 -39.97 7.57
CA ALA A 16 -25.82 -38.71 7.82
C ALA A 16 -25.03 -38.24 6.59
N GLY A 17 -24.42 -39.17 5.85
CA GLY A 17 -23.74 -38.88 4.59
C GLY A 17 -24.69 -38.39 3.50
N GLU A 18 -25.86 -39.01 3.37
CA GLU A 18 -26.89 -38.59 2.42
C GLU A 18 -27.49 -37.22 2.76
N GLU A 19 -27.76 -36.97 4.05
CA GLU A 19 -28.26 -35.68 4.52
C GLU A 19 -27.23 -34.56 4.29
N TYR A 20 -25.95 -34.84 4.54
CA TYR A 20 -24.86 -33.92 4.22
C TYR A 20 -24.80 -33.58 2.72
N GLN A 21 -24.94 -34.57 1.84
CA GLN A 21 -24.95 -34.35 0.39
C GLN A 21 -26.16 -33.53 -0.09
N LYS A 22 -27.35 -33.73 0.50
CA LYS A 22 -28.56 -32.94 0.18
C LYS A 22 -28.38 -31.46 0.49
N HIS A 23 -27.61 -31.13 1.52
CA HIS A 23 -27.32 -29.77 1.94
C HIS A 23 -26.00 -29.22 1.40
N GLN A 24 -25.28 -30.00 0.59
CA GLN A 24 -24.03 -29.54 0.01
C GLN A 24 -24.31 -28.40 -0.98
N ALA A 25 -23.73 -27.24 -0.70
CA ALA A 25 -23.80 -26.10 -1.60
C ALA A 25 -23.10 -26.43 -2.94
N ALA A 26 -23.58 -25.84 -4.02
CA ALA A 26 -22.93 -26.00 -5.32
C ALA A 26 -21.48 -25.52 -5.28
N ASP A 27 -20.54 -26.37 -5.68
CA ASP A 27 -19.14 -25.98 -5.81
C ASP A 27 -18.96 -25.09 -7.05
N HIS A 28 -18.55 -23.85 -6.81
CA HIS A 28 -18.27 -22.86 -7.85
C HIS A 28 -16.77 -22.54 -7.97
N PHE A 29 -15.89 -23.26 -7.27
CA PHE A 29 -14.47 -22.97 -7.21
C PHE A 29 -13.83 -22.85 -8.60
N LYS A 30 -14.03 -23.85 -9.47
CA LYS A 30 -13.47 -23.85 -10.83
C LYS A 30 -14.00 -22.70 -11.69
N LYS A 31 -15.29 -22.40 -11.60
CA LYS A 31 -15.94 -21.31 -12.34
C LYS A 31 -15.43 -19.94 -11.87
N ASN A 32 -15.30 -19.75 -10.57
CA ASN A 32 -14.75 -18.53 -9.98
C ASN A 32 -13.28 -18.34 -10.34
N MET A 33 -12.49 -19.42 -10.31
CA MET A 33 -11.08 -19.38 -10.69
C MET A 33 -10.92 -18.97 -12.16
N GLN A 34 -11.71 -19.54 -13.08
CA GLN A 34 -11.72 -19.15 -14.49
C GLN A 34 -12.14 -17.69 -14.68
N TYR A 35 -13.09 -17.18 -13.91
CA TYR A 35 -13.49 -15.77 -13.97
C TYR A 35 -12.37 -14.84 -13.48
N MET A 36 -11.74 -15.17 -12.34
CA MET A 36 -10.65 -14.38 -11.75
C MET A 36 -9.40 -14.36 -12.64
N MET A 37 -9.09 -15.48 -13.30
CA MET A 37 -7.92 -15.60 -14.19
C MET A 37 -8.21 -15.21 -15.64
N GLY A 38 -9.48 -15.18 -16.05
CA GLY A 38 -9.88 -14.93 -17.44
C GLY A 38 -9.87 -13.46 -17.83
N THR A 39 -9.82 -12.53 -16.87
CA THR A 39 -9.87 -11.10 -17.15
C THR A 39 -8.51 -10.44 -16.99
N HIS A 40 -7.76 -10.43 -18.11
CA HIS A 40 -6.68 -9.48 -18.33
C HIS A 40 -7.10 -8.56 -19.47
N PHE A 41 -7.95 -7.57 -19.17
CA PHE A 41 -8.26 -6.53 -20.16
C PHE A 41 -7.06 -5.59 -20.22
N VAL A 42 -6.16 -5.87 -21.17
CA VAL A 42 -5.08 -4.95 -21.53
C VAL A 42 -5.68 -3.96 -22.51
N ALA A 43 -5.72 -2.68 -22.14
CA ALA A 43 -6.15 -1.64 -23.06
C ALA A 43 -5.24 -1.64 -24.30
N ASP A 44 -5.81 -1.27 -25.45
CA ASP A 44 -5.04 -1.16 -26.69
C ASP A 44 -3.83 -0.25 -26.47
N SER A 45 -2.66 -0.70 -26.94
CA SER A 45 -1.38 0.02 -26.79
C SER A 45 -1.48 1.49 -27.23
N THR A 46 -2.22 1.79 -28.29
CA THR A 46 -2.41 3.15 -28.80
C THR A 46 -3.21 4.02 -27.83
N ILE A 47 -4.22 3.45 -27.18
CA ILE A 47 -5.04 4.12 -26.17
C ILE A 47 -4.19 4.37 -24.93
N THR A 48 -3.40 3.38 -24.50
CA THR A 48 -2.47 3.51 -23.37
C THR A 48 -1.46 4.62 -23.63
N GLU A 49 -0.83 4.65 -24.81
CA GLU A 49 0.12 5.70 -25.20
C GLU A 49 -0.53 7.08 -25.24
N LYS A 50 -1.76 7.19 -25.74
CA LYS A 50 -2.51 8.45 -25.75
C LYS A 50 -2.77 8.97 -24.34
N ILE A 51 -3.21 8.10 -23.42
CA ILE A 51 -3.42 8.44 -22.02
C ILE A 51 -2.10 8.87 -21.37
N LEU A 52 -1.01 8.11 -21.58
CA LEU A 52 0.30 8.47 -21.03
C LEU A 52 0.77 9.82 -21.53
N THR A 53 0.63 10.10 -22.83
CA THR A 53 1.02 11.37 -23.44
C THR A 53 0.23 12.54 -22.88
N GLN A 54 -1.09 12.38 -22.72
CA GLN A 54 -1.94 13.41 -22.11
C GLN A 54 -1.58 13.71 -20.64
N ASN A 55 -1.10 12.71 -19.91
CA ASN A 55 -0.76 12.84 -18.49
C ASN A 55 0.70 13.28 -18.25
N ARG A 56 1.57 13.24 -19.28
CA ARG A 56 2.95 13.71 -19.17
C ARG A 56 2.99 15.19 -18.79
N GLY A 57 3.92 15.54 -17.91
CA GLY A 57 4.13 16.92 -17.47
C GLY A 57 3.27 17.36 -16.27
N ARG A 58 2.31 16.53 -15.83
CA ARG A 58 1.56 16.79 -14.59
C ARG A 58 2.30 16.30 -13.34
N LYS A 59 3.22 15.34 -13.49
CA LYS A 59 3.99 14.77 -12.37
C LYS A 59 5.32 15.48 -12.27
N ALA A 60 5.79 15.74 -11.05
CA ALA A 60 7.08 16.37 -10.79
C ALA A 60 8.27 15.65 -11.44
N LYS A 61 8.17 14.32 -11.65
CA LYS A 61 9.17 13.52 -12.36
C LYS A 61 9.23 13.76 -13.87
N ASP A 62 8.12 14.22 -14.46
CA ASP A 62 8.02 14.49 -15.90
C ASP A 62 8.45 15.93 -16.22
N CYS A 63 8.48 16.79 -15.21
CA CYS A 63 9.10 18.11 -15.28
C CYS A 63 10.60 17.94 -15.02
N PRO A 64 11.48 18.13 -16.00
CA PRO A 64 12.90 18.22 -15.71
C PRO A 64 13.07 19.37 -14.71
N VAL A 65 13.58 19.06 -13.52
CA VAL A 65 13.95 20.10 -12.56
C VAL A 65 14.99 20.95 -13.26
N GLU A 66 14.59 22.14 -13.69
CA GLU A 66 15.55 23.11 -14.20
C GLU A 66 16.65 23.19 -13.14
N LYS A 67 17.89 22.94 -13.56
CA LYS A 67 19.04 23.05 -12.66
C LYS A 67 19.20 24.52 -12.34
N VAL A 68 18.38 25.02 -11.41
CA VAL A 68 18.54 26.34 -10.83
C VAL A 68 19.94 26.32 -10.22
N LYS A 69 20.84 27.14 -10.76
CA LYS A 69 22.15 27.36 -10.17
C LYS A 69 21.87 27.67 -8.70
N LYS A 70 22.39 26.85 -7.77
CA LYS A 70 22.24 27.10 -6.34
C LYS A 70 22.57 28.57 -6.12
N GLN A 71 21.57 29.33 -5.68
CA GLN A 71 21.82 30.71 -5.30
C GLN A 71 22.90 30.65 -4.22
N GLN A 72 23.92 31.50 -4.36
CA GLN A 72 24.90 31.70 -3.29
C GLN A 72 24.09 31.92 -2.02
N PRO A 73 24.42 31.25 -0.90
CA PRO A 73 23.66 31.43 0.33
C PRO A 73 23.58 32.93 0.61
N GLU A 74 22.36 33.46 0.67
CA GLU A 74 22.14 34.84 1.06
C GLU A 74 22.82 35.01 2.41
N GLY A 75 23.82 35.90 2.46
CA GLY A 75 24.58 36.15 3.68
C GLY A 75 23.60 36.43 4.81
N THR A 76 23.70 35.67 5.89
CA THR A 76 22.94 35.95 7.11
C THR A 76 23.23 37.37 7.55
N VAL A 77 22.18 38.11 7.91
CA VAL A 77 22.29 39.49 8.43
C VAL A 77 23.11 39.52 9.72
N PHE A 78 23.21 38.39 10.42
CA PHE A 78 24.04 38.23 11.61
C PHE A 78 25.43 37.76 11.23
N THR A 79 26.41 38.57 11.64
CA THR A 79 27.83 38.26 11.60
C THR A 79 28.28 37.65 12.92
N GLU A 80 29.45 37.01 12.93
CA GLU A 80 30.05 36.48 14.16
C GLU A 80 30.24 37.58 15.23
N ASP A 81 30.51 38.82 14.81
CA ASP A 81 30.63 39.95 15.71
C ASP A 81 29.31 40.30 16.40
N ASP A 82 28.17 40.09 15.73
CA ASP A 82 26.84 40.27 16.32
C ASP A 82 26.57 39.23 17.41
N PHE A 83 27.02 37.98 17.20
CA PHE A 83 26.93 36.92 18.21
C PHE A 83 27.79 37.25 19.44
N GLN A 84 29.04 37.69 19.25
CA GLN A 84 29.89 38.06 20.39
C GLN A 84 29.34 39.25 21.19
N ARG A 85 28.72 40.22 20.51
CA ARG A 85 28.03 41.33 21.17
C ARG A 85 26.84 40.82 21.99
N PHE A 86 26.03 39.94 21.39
CA PHE A 86 24.90 39.33 22.08
C PHE A 86 25.33 38.53 23.31
N GLU A 87 26.39 37.71 23.20
CA GLU A 87 26.91 36.94 24.33
C GLU A 87 27.37 37.84 25.48
N ARG A 88 28.09 38.92 25.18
CA ARG A 88 28.51 39.90 26.21
C ARG A 88 27.32 40.60 26.86
N GLU A 89 26.28 40.92 26.10
CA GLU A 89 25.10 41.59 26.63
C GLU A 89 24.23 40.65 27.49
N TYR A 90 24.11 39.39 27.07
CA TYR A 90 23.28 38.39 27.73
C TYR A 90 23.95 37.75 28.94
N PHE A 91 25.25 37.43 28.84
CA PHE A 91 26.02 36.78 29.91
C PHE A 91 26.91 37.74 30.72
N GLY A 92 27.28 38.91 30.18
CA GLY A 92 28.20 39.86 30.84
C GLY A 92 27.61 40.62 32.04
N ARG A 93 26.34 40.39 32.40
CA ARG A 93 25.75 40.84 33.67
C ARG A 93 25.67 39.74 34.75
N ALA A 94 26.03 38.50 34.43
CA ALA A 94 26.09 37.39 35.38
C ALA A 94 27.53 36.90 35.54
N GLY A 95 28.37 37.70 36.21
CA GLY A 95 29.79 37.38 36.38
C GLY A 95 30.51 38.25 37.39
N THR A 96 29.87 38.59 38.51
CA THR A 96 30.56 39.00 39.73
C THR A 96 30.34 37.91 40.78
N ILE A 97 31.25 36.93 40.81
CA ILE A 97 31.72 36.26 42.02
C ILE A 97 33.22 36.54 42.08
#